data_AF-E1RF69-F1
#
_entry.id   AF-E1RF69-F1
#
_cell.length_a   1.000
_cell.length_b   1.000
_cell.length_c   1.000
_cell.angle_alpha   90.00
_cell.angle_beta   90.00
_cell.angle_gamma   90.00
#
_symmetry.space_group_name_H-M   'P 1'
#
loop_
_entity.id
_entity.type
_entity.pdbx_description
1 polymer ?
#
loop_
_entity_poly.entity_id
_entity_poly.type
_entity_poly.pdbx_seq_one_letter_code
_entity_poly.pdbx_strand_id
1 'polypeptide(L)'
;MEMNKNYIIAGASLILILLLIIMTATGVLFMLPRQLYLIINGTLPLTILALLIIALFALMTGNPESTLGKIISSTAIIGLLVIIAGIFVPILYFEAFVHNQGQTYESPEIPDYQNTNYSRENTTFIDISHKDGIGTILDPEDTDYPAIHAECLEQIRFINAQIKTGFSRTELIAMRQNNSYVALRFPAPATFNTSNIVDGSPKTITIDEAIFFLDSEYDDIIITPTRDGTGVWGTSGDRGRLRELADPVLQMLSDELQDNEILISQMNT
;
A
#
# COMPACT_ATOMS: atom_id res chain seq x y z
N MET A 1 -44.32 -8.00 40.09
CA MET A 1 -43.98 -6.76 39.37
C MET A 1 -43.43 -7.16 38.02
N GLU A 2 -44.31 -7.31 37.02
CA GLU A 2 -43.91 -7.65 35.65
C GLU A 2 -43.19 -6.44 35.05
N MET A 3 -41.85 -6.48 35.04
CA MET A 3 -41.10 -5.59 34.16
C MET A 3 -41.45 -5.97 32.72
N ASN A 4 -42.15 -5.04 32.07
CA ASN A 4 -42.69 -5.16 30.73
C ASN A 4 -41.58 -5.54 29.74
N LYS A 5 -41.72 -6.72 29.10
CA LYS A 5 -40.77 -7.31 28.13
C LYS A 5 -40.33 -6.33 27.04
N ASN A 6 -41.15 -5.31 26.75
CA ASN A 6 -40.83 -4.27 25.78
C ASN A 6 -39.61 -3.43 26.18
N TYR A 7 -39.32 -3.24 27.48
CA TYR A 7 -38.13 -2.52 27.93
C TYR A 7 -36.83 -3.30 27.72
N ILE A 8 -36.88 -4.63 27.80
CA ILE A 8 -35.71 -5.51 27.61
C ILE A 8 -35.32 -5.54 26.13
N ILE A 9 -36.31 -5.63 25.24
CA ILE A 9 -36.09 -5.59 23.79
C ILE A 9 -35.58 -4.21 23.37
N ALA A 10 -36.17 -3.14 23.88
CA ALA A 10 -35.72 -1.78 23.61
C ALA A 10 -34.28 -1.53 24.09
N GLY A 11 -33.90 -2.06 25.26
CA GLY A 11 -32.53 -1.96 25.78
C GLY A 11 -31.51 -2.72 24.93
N ALA A 12 -31.83 -3.94 24.51
CA ALA A 12 -30.94 -4.74 23.66
C ALA A 12 -30.76 -4.12 22.26
N SER A 13 -31.83 -3.59 21.67
CA SER A 13 -31.77 -2.89 20.38
C SER A 13 -30.94 -1.60 20.46
N LEU A 14 -31.04 -0.85 21.56
CA LEU A 14 -30.25 0.37 21.76
C LEU A 14 -28.74 0.07 21.84
N ILE A 15 -28.36 -1.01 22.54
CA ILE A 15 -26.97 -1.47 22.65
C ILE A 15 -26.43 -1.90 21.29
N LEU A 16 -27.22 -2.63 20.50
CA LEU A 16 -26.82 -3.06 19.15
C LEU A 16 -26.61 -1.87 18.20
N ILE A 17 -27.51 -0.88 18.26
CA ILE A 17 -27.38 0.36 17.46
C ILE A 17 -26.14 1.15 17.88
N LEU A 18 -25.86 1.25 19.19
CA LEU A 18 -24.66 1.92 19.69
C LEU A 18 -23.37 1.22 19.23
N LEU A 19 -23.35 -0.12 19.25
CA LEU A 19 -22.23 -0.91 18.74
C LEU A 19 -22.01 -0.72 17.23
N LEU A 20 -23.10 -0.67 16.45
CA LEU A 20 -23.05 -0.40 15.01
C LEU A 20 -22.49 0.99 14.71
N ILE A 21 -22.92 2.01 15.47
CA ILE A 21 -22.40 3.37 15.36
C ILE A 21 -20.91 3.41 15.70
N ILE A 22 -20.48 2.74 16.78
CA ILE A 22 -19.06 2.65 17.15
C ILE A 22 -18.24 1.96 16.07
N MET A 23 -18.73 0.85 15.50
CA MET A 23 -18.04 0.15 14.40
C MET A 23 -17.93 0.99 13.13
N THR A 24 -18.97 1.76 12.79
CA THR A 24 -18.90 2.69 11.65
C THR A 24 -17.96 3.86 11.94
N ALA A 25 -17.93 4.37 13.17
CA ALA A 25 -17.05 5.46 13.57
C ALA A 25 -15.58 5.02 13.63
N THR A 26 -15.28 3.80 14.09
CA THR A 26 -13.92 3.25 14.08
C THR A 26 -13.40 2.98 12.67
N GLY A 27 -14.27 2.55 11.74
CA GLY A 27 -13.93 2.42 10.32
C GLY A 27 -13.57 3.76 9.66
N VAL A 28 -14.29 4.84 9.99
CA VAL A 28 -13.99 6.20 9.52
C VAL A 28 -12.72 6.76 10.17
N LEU A 29 -12.38 6.29 11.37
CA LEU A 29 -11.20 6.72 12.11
C LEU A 29 -9.87 6.33 11.48
N PHE A 30 -9.84 5.27 10.66
CA PHE A 30 -8.66 4.83 9.92
C PHE A 30 -8.22 5.79 8.82
N MET A 31 -9.04 6.79 8.47
CA MET A 31 -8.70 7.83 7.50
C MET A 31 -8.23 9.15 8.14
N LEU A 32 -8.10 9.22 9.47
CA LEU A 32 -7.67 10.45 10.14
C LEU A 32 -6.14 10.61 10.19
N PRO A 33 -5.63 11.85 10.11
CA PRO A 33 -4.20 12.14 10.26
C PRO A 33 -3.62 11.60 11.57
N ARG A 34 -2.35 11.16 11.55
CA ARG A 34 -1.58 10.55 12.65
C ARG A 34 -1.69 11.26 14.03
N GLN A 35 -1.98 12.56 14.04
CA GLN A 35 -2.11 13.36 15.26
C GLN A 35 -3.44 13.13 16.01
N LEU A 36 -4.55 12.86 15.30
CA LEU A 36 -5.83 12.50 15.95
C LEU A 36 -5.84 11.05 16.47
N TYR A 37 -5.11 10.16 15.81
CA TYR A 37 -4.97 8.76 16.21
C TYR A 37 -4.39 8.61 17.63
N LEU A 38 -3.40 9.43 17.99
CA LEU A 38 -2.78 9.43 19.33
C LEU A 38 -3.74 9.88 20.44
N ILE A 39 -4.64 10.82 20.17
CA ILE A 39 -5.64 11.31 21.13
C ILE A 39 -6.69 10.22 21.40
N ILE A 40 -7.03 9.45 20.36
CA ILE A 40 -8.05 8.40 20.44
C ILE A 40 -7.48 7.14 21.11
N ASN A 41 -6.21 6.81 20.88
CA ASN A 41 -5.53 5.71 21.57
C ASN A 41 -5.37 5.93 23.08
N GLY A 42 -5.43 7.18 23.56
CA GLY A 42 -5.42 7.49 24.99
C GLY A 42 -6.79 7.35 25.68
N THR A 43 -7.89 7.52 24.95
CA THR A 43 -9.26 7.54 25.50
C THR A 43 -10.01 6.22 25.33
N LEU A 44 -9.65 5.42 24.32
CA LEU A 44 -10.19 4.09 24.09
C LEU A 44 -9.93 3.10 25.26
N PRO A 45 -8.72 3.01 25.84
CA PRO A 45 -8.45 2.06 26.93
C PRO A 45 -9.27 2.36 28.19
N LEU A 46 -9.51 3.65 28.47
CA LEU A 46 -10.30 4.11 29.61
C LEU A 46 -11.79 3.79 29.44
N THR A 47 -12.33 3.96 28.23
CA THR A 47 -13.73 3.63 27.94
C THR A 47 -13.97 2.11 27.96
N ILE A 48 -13.02 1.33 27.45
CA ILE A 48 -13.02 -0.14 27.55
C ILE A 48 -12.98 -0.59 29.01
N LEU A 49 -12.07 -0.03 29.81
CA LEU A 49 -11.94 -0.37 31.23
C LEU A 49 -13.23 -0.08 31.99
N ALA A 50 -13.87 1.07 31.72
CA ALA A 50 -15.16 1.42 32.31
C ALA A 50 -16.26 0.41 31.95
N LEU A 51 -16.34 0.00 30.68
CA LEU A 51 -17.31 -1.01 30.22
C LEU A 51 -17.07 -2.39 30.86
N LEU A 52 -15.80 -2.78 31.03
CA LEU A 52 -15.42 -4.05 31.64
C LEU A 52 -15.75 -4.10 33.14
N ILE A 53 -15.59 -2.97 33.85
CA ILE A 53 -16.01 -2.82 35.25
C ILE A 53 -17.54 -2.94 35.37
N ILE A 54 -18.30 -2.29 34.48
CA ILE A 54 -19.77 -2.37 34.47
C ILE A 54 -20.24 -3.80 34.21
N ALA A 55 -19.62 -4.50 33.25
CA ALA A 55 -19.94 -5.89 32.94
C ALA A 55 -19.63 -6.85 34.10
N LEU A 56 -18.49 -6.68 34.78
CA LEU A 56 -18.14 -7.46 35.96
C LEU A 56 -19.11 -7.22 37.13
N PHE A 57 -19.52 -5.96 37.34
CA PHE A 57 -20.49 -5.61 38.38
C PHE A 57 -21.86 -6.22 38.10
N ALA A 58 -22.30 -6.24 36.85
CA ALA A 58 -23.53 -6.91 36.42
C ALA A 58 -23.46 -8.45 36.61
N LEU A 59 -22.28 -9.05 36.42
CA LEU A 59 -22.05 -10.48 36.68
C LEU A 59 -22.07 -10.81 38.18
N MET A 60 -21.52 -9.96 39.03
CA MET A 60 -21.45 -10.21 40.49
C MET A 60 -22.78 -9.97 41.22
N THR A 61 -23.69 -9.19 40.65
CA THR A 61 -24.98 -8.85 41.28
C THR A 61 -26.15 -9.74 40.83
N GLY A 62 -25.97 -10.54 39.79
CA GLY A 62 -27.02 -11.44 39.27
C GLY A 62 -27.14 -12.73 40.09
N ASN A 63 -28.33 -13.06 40.59
CA ASN A 63 -28.60 -14.37 41.20
C ASN A 63 -28.59 -15.46 40.10
N PRO A 64 -27.56 -16.35 40.07
CA PRO A 64 -27.31 -17.26 38.95
C PRO A 64 -28.39 -18.36 38.79
N GLU A 65 -29.20 -18.58 39.83
CA GLU A 65 -30.25 -19.61 39.80
C GLU A 65 -31.54 -19.12 39.16
N SER A 66 -31.72 -17.80 39.04
CA SER A 66 -32.89 -17.23 38.38
C SER A 66 -32.75 -17.25 36.85
N THR A 67 -33.85 -17.48 36.13
CA THR A 67 -33.89 -17.41 34.65
C THR A 67 -33.38 -16.06 34.15
N LEU A 68 -33.63 -14.99 34.90
CA LEU A 68 -33.13 -13.64 34.62
C LEU A 68 -31.60 -13.53 34.79
N GLY A 69 -31.04 -14.13 35.84
CA GLY A 69 -29.59 -14.16 36.08
C GLY A 69 -28.82 -14.92 35.01
N LYS A 70 -29.38 -16.01 34.47
CA LYS A 70 -28.77 -16.77 33.36
C LYS A 70 -28.72 -15.96 32.05
N ILE A 71 -29.76 -15.17 31.77
CA ILE A 71 -29.81 -14.29 30.59
C ILE A 71 -28.83 -13.12 30.74
N ILE A 72 -28.78 -12.49 31.92
CA ILE A 72 -27.85 -11.39 32.20
C ILE A 72 -26.40 -11.88 32.11
N SER A 73 -26.08 -13.06 32.67
CA SER A 73 -24.77 -13.69 32.57
C SER A 73 -24.37 -14.00 31.12
N SER A 74 -25.26 -14.60 30.33
CA SER A 74 -24.97 -14.93 28.94
C SER A 74 -24.75 -13.69 28.07
N THR A 75 -25.56 -12.64 28.28
CA THR A 75 -25.44 -11.38 27.53
C THR A 75 -24.16 -10.62 27.90
N ALA A 76 -23.77 -10.65 29.18
CA ALA A 76 -22.53 -10.05 29.64
C ALA A 76 -21.29 -10.78 29.12
N ILE A 77 -21.33 -12.12 29.01
CA ILE A 77 -20.25 -12.92 28.41
C ILE A 77 -20.11 -12.60 26.91
N ILE A 78 -21.21 -12.52 26.17
CA ILE A 78 -21.18 -12.14 24.75
C ILE A 78 -20.63 -10.72 24.57
N GLY A 79 -21.08 -9.77 25.39
CA GLY A 79 -20.56 -8.41 25.38
C GLY A 79 -19.04 -8.35 25.66
N LEU A 80 -18.57 -9.13 26.63
CA LEU A 80 -17.15 -9.23 26.94
C LEU A 80 -16.35 -9.82 25.77
N LEU A 81 -16.85 -10.86 25.11
CA LEU A 81 -16.20 -11.47 23.94
C LEU A 81 -16.13 -10.50 22.75
N VAL A 82 -17.17 -9.70 22.52
CA VAL A 82 -17.18 -8.67 21.47
C VAL A 82 -16.17 -7.56 21.78
N ILE A 83 -16.07 -7.14 23.04
CA ILE A 83 -15.06 -6.17 23.49
C ILE A 83 -13.65 -6.74 23.32
N ILE A 84 -13.41 -7.98 23.74
CA ILE A 84 -12.13 -8.67 23.55
C ILE A 84 -11.79 -8.76 22.06
N ALA A 85 -12.72 -9.19 21.21
CA ALA A 85 -12.49 -9.27 19.77
C ALA A 85 -12.21 -7.89 19.14
N GLY A 86 -12.96 -6.86 19.52
CA GLY A 86 -12.78 -5.50 19.04
C GLY A 86 -11.46 -4.83 19.48
N ILE A 87 -10.79 -5.36 20.49
CA ILE A 87 -9.50 -4.85 21.02
C ILE A 87 -8.33 -5.71 20.57
N PHE A 88 -8.45 -7.03 20.77
CA PHE A 88 -7.37 -7.96 20.47
C PHE A 88 -7.15 -8.12 18.98
N VAL A 89 -8.18 -8.05 18.14
CA VAL A 89 -7.97 -8.14 16.69
C VAL A 89 -7.17 -6.94 16.17
N PRO A 90 -7.49 -5.67 16.52
CA PRO A 90 -6.64 -4.54 16.16
C PRO A 90 -5.27 -4.55 16.80
N ILE A 91 -5.12 -4.97 18.07
CA ILE A 91 -3.81 -5.04 18.73
C ILE A 91 -2.93 -6.13 18.11
N LEU A 92 -3.46 -7.32 17.82
CA LEU A 92 -2.70 -8.38 17.14
C LEU A 92 -2.34 -7.98 15.71
N TYR A 93 -3.24 -7.27 15.01
CA TYR A 93 -2.95 -6.72 13.68
C TYR A 93 -1.88 -5.61 13.76
N PHE A 94 -1.91 -4.78 14.80
CA PHE A 94 -0.94 -3.72 15.02
C PHE A 94 0.40 -4.23 15.54
N GLU A 95 0.44 -5.26 16.38
CA GLU A 95 1.68 -5.94 16.78
C GLU A 95 2.28 -6.70 15.59
N ALA A 96 1.47 -7.33 14.73
CA ALA A 96 1.97 -7.86 13.46
C ALA A 96 2.51 -6.73 12.55
N PHE A 97 1.87 -5.57 12.52
CA PHE A 97 2.31 -4.40 11.76
C PHE A 97 3.61 -3.78 12.32
N VAL A 98 3.73 -3.66 13.65
CA VAL A 98 4.88 -3.04 14.34
C VAL A 98 6.05 -4.02 14.48
N HIS A 99 5.80 -5.31 14.71
CA HIS A 99 6.85 -6.33 14.73
C HIS A 99 7.48 -6.49 13.33
N ASN A 100 6.69 -6.31 12.25
CA ASN A 100 7.22 -6.23 10.88
C ASN A 100 7.95 -4.91 10.56
N GLN A 101 7.79 -3.84 11.35
CA GLN A 101 8.52 -2.57 11.19
C GLN A 101 9.84 -2.54 11.98
N GLY A 102 10.02 -3.44 12.95
CA GLY A 102 11.18 -3.48 13.85
C GLY A 102 12.18 -4.60 13.57
N GLN A 103 11.89 -5.51 12.63
CA GLN A 103 12.90 -6.44 12.16
C GLN A 103 13.79 -5.71 11.17
N THR A 104 15.00 -5.41 11.60
CA THR A 104 16.16 -5.25 10.73
C THR A 104 16.34 -6.57 10.00
N TYR A 105 15.53 -6.79 8.96
CA TYR A 105 15.78 -7.87 8.04
C TYR A 105 17.11 -7.55 7.40
N GLU A 106 18.13 -8.35 7.67
CA GLU A 106 19.27 -8.46 6.78
C GLU A 106 18.68 -8.55 5.38
N SER A 107 18.93 -7.48 4.63
CA SER A 107 18.40 -7.28 3.29
C SER A 107 18.63 -8.57 2.51
N PRO A 108 17.59 -9.27 2.03
CA PRO A 108 17.77 -10.03 0.83
C PRO A 108 18.16 -8.97 -0.20
N GLU A 109 19.43 -8.99 -0.62
CA GLU A 109 19.90 -8.21 -1.75
C GLU A 109 18.82 -8.31 -2.85
N ILE A 110 18.49 -7.17 -3.44
CA ILE A 110 17.81 -7.17 -4.74
C ILE A 110 18.58 -8.20 -5.55
N PRO A 111 17.93 -9.19 -6.19
CA PRO A 111 18.65 -10.02 -7.15
C PRO A 111 19.39 -9.06 -8.04
N ASP A 112 20.70 -9.12 -7.90
CA ASP A 112 21.56 -8.08 -8.39
C ASP A 112 21.45 -8.12 -9.90
N TYR A 113 20.75 -7.15 -10.48
CA TYR A 113 20.82 -6.92 -11.91
C TYR A 113 22.24 -6.46 -12.32
N GLN A 114 23.26 -6.55 -11.43
CA GLN A 114 24.67 -6.62 -11.81
C GLN A 114 25.04 -7.82 -12.71
N ASN A 115 24.14 -8.77 -13.00
CA ASN A 115 24.43 -9.75 -14.06
C ASN A 115 24.15 -9.25 -15.49
N THR A 116 24.18 -7.93 -15.71
CA THR A 116 24.71 -7.37 -16.96
C THR A 116 26.01 -6.64 -16.62
N ASN A 117 27.13 -7.10 -17.18
CA ASN A 117 28.50 -6.59 -17.03
C ASN A 117 28.68 -5.13 -17.50
N TYR A 118 27.91 -4.19 -16.96
CA TYR A 118 28.09 -2.78 -17.25
C TYR A 118 28.16 -2.00 -15.95
N SER A 119 29.39 -1.62 -15.58
CA SER A 119 29.66 -0.48 -14.70
C SER A 119 29.17 0.79 -15.42
N ARG A 120 27.85 1.00 -15.44
CA ARG A 120 27.15 2.22 -15.88
C ARG A 120 27.13 3.25 -14.75
N GLU A 121 28.24 3.35 -14.00
CA GLU A 121 28.33 4.18 -12.80
C GLU A 121 28.11 5.68 -13.07
N ASN A 122 28.16 6.11 -14.34
CA ASN A 122 28.11 7.52 -14.72
C ASN A 122 27.09 7.90 -15.80
N THR A 123 26.21 6.99 -16.22
CA THR A 123 25.29 7.24 -17.34
C THR A 123 23.84 6.99 -16.96
N THR A 124 22.95 7.90 -17.34
CA THR A 124 21.50 7.70 -17.26
C THR A 124 21.06 6.68 -18.31
N PHE A 125 20.25 5.70 -17.91
CA PHE A 125 19.75 4.67 -18.82
C PHE A 125 18.27 4.41 -18.58
N ILE A 126 17.61 3.78 -19.55
CA ILE A 126 16.21 3.40 -19.47
C ILE A 126 16.10 1.88 -19.44
N ASP A 127 15.44 1.34 -18.42
CA ASP A 127 15.09 -0.07 -18.31
C ASP A 127 13.63 -0.24 -18.76
N ILE A 128 13.40 -1.02 -19.82
CA ILE A 128 12.07 -1.30 -20.36
C ILE A 128 11.82 -2.79 -20.21
N SER A 129 10.77 -3.15 -19.48
CA SER A 129 10.40 -4.55 -19.27
C SER A 129 8.98 -4.80 -19.76
N HIS A 130 8.80 -5.93 -20.43
CA HIS A 130 7.50 -6.51 -20.68
C HIS A 130 7.06 -7.36 -19.49
N LYS A 131 5.74 -7.43 -19.24
CA LYS A 131 5.15 -8.24 -18.17
C LYS A 131 5.45 -9.74 -18.23
N ASP A 132 5.82 -10.24 -19.41
CA ASP A 132 6.15 -11.65 -19.63
C ASP A 132 7.64 -11.96 -19.31
N GLY A 133 8.35 -11.00 -18.72
CA GLY A 133 9.64 -11.23 -18.04
C GLY A 133 10.89 -10.92 -18.87
N ILE A 134 10.75 -10.53 -20.14
CA ILE A 134 11.87 -9.97 -20.90
C ILE A 134 11.90 -8.46 -20.71
N GLY A 135 13.07 -7.96 -20.35
CA GLY A 135 13.39 -6.54 -20.37
C GLY A 135 14.67 -6.27 -21.15
N THR A 136 14.81 -5.03 -21.58
CA THR A 136 16.01 -4.50 -22.24
C THR A 136 16.41 -3.18 -21.61
N ILE A 137 17.67 -2.81 -21.80
CA ILE A 137 18.19 -1.53 -21.34
C ILE A 137 18.54 -0.71 -22.57
N LEU A 138 18.03 0.52 -22.62
CA LEU A 138 18.42 1.52 -23.59
C LEU A 138 19.49 2.44 -23.01
N ASP A 139 20.62 2.50 -23.70
CA ASP A 139 21.71 3.44 -23.46
C ASP A 139 21.47 4.74 -24.27
N PRO A 140 22.12 5.87 -23.90
CA PRO A 140 21.96 7.14 -24.63
C PRO A 140 22.27 7.10 -26.11
N GLU A 141 23.08 6.13 -26.55
CA GLU A 141 23.46 5.92 -27.94
C GLU A 141 22.37 5.20 -28.76
N ASP A 142 21.37 4.58 -28.12
CA ASP A 142 20.30 3.86 -28.80
C ASP A 142 19.33 4.83 -29.49
N THR A 143 18.77 4.40 -30.62
CA THR A 143 17.94 5.26 -31.47
C THR A 143 16.64 5.69 -30.77
N ASP A 144 16.06 4.81 -29.95
CA ASP A 144 14.79 5.06 -29.26
C ASP A 144 14.96 5.83 -27.93
N TYR A 145 16.19 5.86 -27.39
CA TYR A 145 16.47 6.46 -26.08
C TYR A 145 16.05 7.94 -25.98
N PRO A 146 16.41 8.84 -26.92
CA PRO A 146 16.18 10.28 -26.72
C PRO A 146 14.71 10.65 -26.57
N ALA A 147 13.82 9.98 -27.32
CA ALA A 147 12.39 10.26 -27.30
C ALA A 147 11.75 9.75 -26.00
N ILE A 148 12.08 8.52 -25.59
CA ILE A 148 11.57 7.93 -24.35
C ILE A 148 12.09 8.70 -23.14
N HIS A 149 13.38 9.05 -23.13
CA HIS A 149 14.00 9.83 -22.07
C HIS A 149 13.31 11.20 -21.89
N ALA A 150 13.09 11.93 -22.99
CA ALA A 150 12.39 13.21 -22.94
C ALA A 150 10.97 13.09 -22.37
N GLU A 151 10.24 12.05 -22.79
CA GLU A 151 8.88 11.81 -22.29
C GLU A 151 8.88 11.44 -20.79
N CYS A 152 9.80 10.58 -20.33
CA CYS A 152 9.94 10.28 -18.89
C CYS A 152 10.19 11.54 -18.05
N LEU A 153 11.01 12.48 -18.55
CA LEU A 153 11.25 13.75 -17.85
C LEU A 153 9.98 14.62 -17.81
N GLU A 154 9.19 14.68 -18.89
CA GLU A 154 7.91 15.39 -18.88
C GLU A 154 6.91 14.77 -17.89
N GLN A 155 6.84 13.43 -17.81
CA GLN A 155 6.00 12.73 -16.83
C GLN A 155 6.39 13.11 -15.39
N ILE A 156 7.69 13.21 -15.08
CA ILE A 156 8.18 13.67 -13.77
C ILE A 156 7.75 15.11 -13.49
N ARG A 157 7.79 15.99 -14.49
CA ARG A 157 7.32 17.38 -14.34
C ARG A 157 5.82 17.47 -14.04
N PHE A 158 5.01 16.54 -14.55
CA PHE A 158 3.57 16.47 -14.29
C PHE A 158 3.16 15.89 -12.94
N ILE A 159 4.14 15.48 -12.10
CA ILE A 159 3.87 15.10 -10.71
C ILE A 159 3.14 16.24 -10.00
N ASN A 160 1.98 15.94 -9.44
CA ASN A 160 1.07 16.94 -8.86
C ASN A 160 0.72 16.68 -7.39
N ALA A 161 0.98 15.47 -6.88
CA ALA A 161 0.66 15.11 -5.51
C ALA A 161 1.60 14.00 -5.00
N GLN A 162 1.74 13.92 -3.67
CA GLN A 162 2.33 12.76 -3.02
C GLN A 162 1.19 11.92 -2.43
N ILE A 163 1.02 10.70 -2.91
CA ILE A 163 -0.13 9.86 -2.55
C ILE A 163 0.20 9.03 -1.31
N LYS A 164 1.37 8.38 -1.30
CA LYS A 164 1.82 7.51 -0.19
C LYS A 164 3.34 7.56 -0.03
N THR A 165 3.81 7.17 1.15
CA THR A 165 5.23 6.96 1.48
C THR A 165 5.74 5.58 1.02
N GLY A 166 5.24 5.10 -0.12
CA GLY A 166 5.84 3.95 -0.81
C GLY A 166 5.02 2.67 -0.85
N PHE A 167 5.41 1.83 -1.80
CA PHE A 167 5.26 0.38 -1.71
C PHE A 167 6.46 -0.22 -0.97
N SER A 168 6.25 -1.33 -0.28
CA SER A 168 7.35 -2.15 0.21
C SER A 168 8.20 -2.67 -0.95
N ARG A 169 9.45 -3.03 -0.66
CA ARG A 169 10.37 -3.57 -1.67
C ARG A 169 9.81 -4.82 -2.35
N THR A 170 9.18 -5.71 -1.57
CA THR A 170 8.57 -6.94 -2.09
C THR A 170 7.39 -6.64 -3.01
N GLU A 171 6.53 -5.69 -2.64
CA GLU A 171 5.45 -5.25 -3.52
C GLU A 171 6.01 -4.67 -4.83
N LEU A 172 7.04 -3.81 -4.75
CA LEU A 172 7.63 -3.23 -5.95
C LEU A 172 8.28 -4.27 -6.87
N ILE A 173 8.94 -5.28 -6.30
CA ILE A 173 9.48 -6.41 -7.07
C ILE A 173 8.35 -7.17 -7.76
N ALA A 174 7.28 -7.50 -7.02
CA ALA A 174 6.13 -8.19 -7.60
C ALA A 174 5.46 -7.35 -8.70
N MET A 175 5.35 -6.03 -8.52
CA MET A 175 4.82 -5.15 -9.55
C MET A 175 5.68 -5.17 -10.81
N ARG A 176 7.01 -5.05 -10.68
CA ARG A 176 7.94 -5.14 -11.83
C ARG A 176 7.85 -6.48 -12.57
N GLN A 177 7.65 -7.58 -11.84
CA GLN A 177 7.56 -8.92 -12.42
C GLN A 177 6.26 -9.16 -13.18
N ASN A 178 5.18 -8.47 -12.80
CA ASN A 178 3.84 -8.76 -13.31
C ASN A 178 3.32 -7.72 -14.32
N ASN A 179 4.06 -6.63 -14.55
CA ASN A 179 3.59 -5.48 -15.31
C ASN A 179 4.64 -5.02 -16.30
N SER A 180 4.18 -4.37 -17.38
CA SER A 180 5.09 -3.72 -18.31
C SER A 180 5.44 -2.34 -17.77
N TYR A 181 6.71 -1.97 -17.84
CA TYR A 181 7.17 -0.70 -17.29
C TYR A 181 8.34 -0.10 -18.07
N VAL A 182 8.47 1.21 -17.91
CA VAL A 182 9.66 1.97 -18.27
C VAL A 182 10.25 2.53 -16.97
N ALA A 183 11.53 2.36 -16.73
CA ALA A 183 12.23 2.89 -15.57
C ALA A 183 13.41 3.75 -16.02
N LEU A 184 13.38 5.03 -15.66
CA LEU A 184 14.47 5.97 -15.90
C LEU A 184 15.38 5.97 -14.68
N ARG A 185 16.65 5.57 -14.86
CA ARG A 185 17.64 5.46 -13.77
C ARG A 185 18.75 6.46 -13.94
N PHE A 186 19.08 7.17 -12.86
CA PHE A 186 20.12 8.17 -12.84
C PHE A 186 21.39 7.62 -12.16
N PRO A 187 22.59 7.97 -12.63
CA PRO A 187 23.85 7.55 -12.01
C PRO A 187 24.09 8.21 -10.64
N ALA A 188 23.45 9.36 -10.40
CA ALA A 188 23.43 10.07 -9.14
C ALA A 188 22.02 10.67 -8.91
N PRO A 189 21.61 10.90 -7.65
CA PRO A 189 20.30 11.48 -7.34
C PRO A 189 20.06 12.77 -8.13
N ALA A 190 19.03 12.79 -8.95
CA ALA A 190 18.66 13.91 -9.79
C ALA A 190 17.50 14.71 -9.16
N THR A 191 17.55 16.04 -9.28
CA THR A 191 16.59 16.94 -8.65
C THR A 191 15.67 17.58 -9.68
N PHE A 192 14.35 17.52 -9.44
CA PHE A 192 13.32 18.00 -10.36
C PHE A 192 12.31 18.90 -9.66
N ASN A 193 11.84 19.91 -10.38
CA ASN A 193 10.66 20.68 -9.99
C ASN A 193 9.41 20.01 -10.55
N THR A 194 8.44 19.79 -9.67
CA THR A 194 7.16 19.15 -10.02
C THR A 194 6.06 20.19 -10.19
N SER A 195 4.94 19.80 -10.79
CA SER A 195 3.73 20.64 -10.89
C SER A 195 2.97 20.74 -9.56
N ASN A 196 3.36 19.97 -8.54
CA ASN A 196 2.82 20.05 -7.19
C ASN A 196 3.26 21.36 -6.53
N ILE A 197 2.33 22.26 -6.18
CA ILE A 197 2.65 23.52 -5.52
C ILE A 197 2.51 23.38 -4.01
N VAL A 198 3.59 23.64 -3.28
CA VAL A 198 3.63 23.67 -1.80
C VAL A 198 4.16 25.05 -1.38
N ASP A 199 3.45 25.71 -0.47
CA ASP A 199 3.80 27.05 0.03
C ASP A 199 4.05 28.10 -1.08
N GLY A 200 3.30 27.99 -2.17
CA GLY A 200 3.36 28.93 -3.31
C GLY A 200 4.50 28.66 -4.30
N SER A 201 5.27 27.59 -4.14
CA SER A 201 6.35 27.20 -5.06
C SER A 201 6.22 25.75 -5.54
N PRO A 202 6.71 25.41 -6.74
CA PRO A 202 6.87 24.03 -7.18
C PRO A 202 7.64 23.20 -6.15
N LYS A 203 7.08 22.05 -5.76
CA LYS A 203 7.75 21.09 -4.89
C LYS A 203 8.91 20.48 -5.66
N THR A 204 10.08 20.55 -5.06
CA THR A 204 11.29 19.89 -5.54
C THR A 204 11.36 18.47 -5.00
N ILE A 205 11.69 17.50 -5.87
CA ILE A 205 11.93 16.11 -5.50
C ILE A 205 13.33 15.68 -5.95
N THR A 206 13.96 14.79 -5.18
CA THR A 206 15.24 14.18 -5.52
C THR A 206 15.04 12.69 -5.66
N ILE A 207 15.46 12.12 -6.80
CA ILE A 207 15.16 10.75 -7.19
C ILE A 207 16.38 10.08 -7.82
N ASP A 208 16.58 8.80 -7.50
CA ASP A 208 17.59 7.94 -8.14
C ASP A 208 17.00 7.21 -9.35
N GLU A 209 15.69 6.96 -9.30
CA GLU A 209 14.94 6.23 -10.30
C GLU A 209 13.50 6.74 -10.35
N ALA A 210 12.91 6.75 -11.55
CA ALA A 210 11.48 6.91 -11.76
C ALA A 210 10.93 5.72 -12.56
N ILE A 211 9.94 5.03 -12.01
CA ILE A 211 9.27 3.88 -12.63
C ILE A 211 7.90 4.31 -13.11
N PHE A 212 7.63 4.01 -14.36
CA PHE A 212 6.43 4.28 -15.11
C PHE A 212 5.81 2.96 -15.55
N PHE A 213 4.84 2.44 -14.79
CA PHE A 213 4.04 1.31 -15.25
C PHE A 213 3.17 1.71 -16.45
N LEU A 214 3.04 0.82 -17.42
CA LEU A 214 2.30 1.09 -18.65
C LEU A 214 0.87 0.51 -18.59
N ASP A 215 0.61 -0.38 -17.65
CA ASP A 215 -0.70 -0.94 -17.37
C ASP A 215 -1.65 0.12 -16.80
N SER A 216 -2.90 0.13 -17.29
CA SER A 216 -3.88 1.19 -16.98
C SER A 216 -4.23 1.34 -15.50
N GLU A 217 -3.98 0.30 -14.69
CA GLU A 217 -4.17 0.35 -13.23
C GLU A 217 -3.25 1.37 -12.55
N TYR A 218 -2.10 1.69 -13.17
CA TYR A 218 -1.03 2.48 -12.57
C TYR A 218 -0.67 3.74 -13.38
N ASP A 219 -1.53 4.15 -14.32
CA ASP A 219 -1.27 5.28 -15.22
C ASP A 219 -1.09 6.61 -14.51
N ASP A 220 -1.85 6.81 -13.44
CA ASP A 220 -1.91 8.04 -12.66
C ASP A 220 -0.80 8.13 -11.61
N ILE A 221 0.07 7.11 -11.51
CA ILE A 221 1.16 7.08 -10.55
C ILE A 221 2.55 6.98 -11.18
N ILE A 222 3.52 7.57 -10.48
CA ILE A 222 4.96 7.44 -10.71
C ILE A 222 5.59 6.98 -9.41
N ILE A 223 6.45 5.96 -9.50
CA ILE A 223 7.12 5.39 -8.33
C ILE A 223 8.60 5.77 -8.36
N THR A 224 9.10 6.34 -7.27
CA THR A 224 10.50 6.74 -7.15
C THR A 224 11.13 6.00 -5.97
N PRO A 225 11.66 4.78 -6.19
CA PRO A 225 12.33 4.06 -5.11
C PRO A 225 13.62 4.82 -4.71
N THR A 226 13.88 4.87 -3.41
CA THR A 226 15.13 5.38 -2.83
C THR A 226 15.65 4.37 -1.80
N ARG A 227 16.89 4.57 -1.35
CA ARG A 227 17.52 3.70 -0.32
C ARG A 227 16.73 3.66 0.99
N ASP A 228 16.06 4.75 1.35
CA ASP A 228 15.37 4.92 2.64
C ASP A 228 13.85 4.76 2.53
N GLY A 229 13.31 4.49 1.33
CA GLY A 229 11.89 4.27 1.11
C GLY A 229 11.45 4.53 -0.33
N THR A 230 10.19 4.23 -0.64
CA THR A 230 9.63 4.45 -1.98
C THR A 230 8.75 5.69 -1.97
N GLY A 231 8.88 6.57 -2.96
CA GLY A 231 7.90 7.64 -3.20
C GLY A 231 6.81 7.16 -4.15
N VAL A 232 5.53 7.36 -3.81
CA VAL A 232 4.41 7.18 -4.76
C VAL A 232 3.77 8.52 -5.03
N TRP A 233 3.86 8.95 -6.28
CA TRP A 233 3.48 10.28 -6.74
C TRP A 233 2.31 10.20 -7.69
N GLY A 234 1.32 11.07 -7.50
CA GLY A 234 0.28 11.28 -8.50
C GLY A 234 0.81 12.13 -9.63
N THR A 235 0.40 11.82 -10.86
CA THR A 235 0.72 12.61 -12.05
C THR A 235 -0.56 13.05 -12.77
N SER A 236 -0.48 14.21 -13.41
CA SER A 236 -1.50 14.68 -14.37
C SER A 236 -1.15 14.38 -15.82
N GLY A 237 0.04 13.82 -16.05
CA GLY A 237 0.51 13.45 -17.38
C GLY A 237 -0.24 12.23 -17.89
N ASP A 238 -0.66 12.27 -19.16
CA ASP A 238 -1.19 11.11 -19.85
C ASP A 238 -0.06 10.13 -20.17
N ARG A 239 -0.29 8.83 -19.94
CA ARG A 239 0.70 7.76 -20.22
C ARG A 239 0.71 7.34 -21.68
N GLY A 240 -0.27 7.77 -22.49
CA GLY A 240 -0.45 7.37 -23.89
C GLY A 240 0.80 7.53 -24.74
N ARG A 241 1.43 8.71 -24.72
CA ARG A 241 2.64 8.96 -25.51
C ARG A 241 3.84 8.10 -25.08
N LEU A 242 4.01 7.86 -23.78
CA LEU A 242 5.09 6.99 -23.30
C LEU A 242 4.88 5.55 -23.77
N ARG A 243 3.64 5.06 -23.84
CA ARG A 243 3.32 3.75 -24.43
C ARG A 243 3.66 3.72 -25.91
N GLU A 244 3.18 4.69 -26.68
CA GLU A 244 3.46 4.75 -28.14
C GLU A 244 4.96 4.69 -28.45
N LEU A 245 5.79 5.32 -27.59
CA LEU A 245 7.24 5.30 -27.73
C LEU A 245 7.88 3.98 -27.27
N ALA A 246 7.33 3.33 -26.23
CA ALA A 246 7.85 2.08 -25.68
C ALA A 246 7.35 0.84 -26.45
N ASP A 247 6.19 0.91 -27.10
CA ASP A 247 5.53 -0.20 -27.79
C ASP A 247 6.43 -0.91 -28.81
N PRO A 248 7.22 -0.22 -29.67
CA PRO A 248 8.13 -0.89 -30.60
C PRO A 248 9.17 -1.76 -29.88
N VAL A 249 9.69 -1.28 -28.75
CA VAL A 249 10.67 -2.01 -27.93
C VAL A 249 10.00 -3.21 -27.27
N LEU A 250 8.81 -3.02 -26.69
CA LEU A 250 8.06 -4.09 -26.03
C LEU A 250 7.64 -5.19 -27.01
N GLN A 251 7.23 -4.82 -28.23
CA GLN A 251 6.87 -5.78 -29.28
C GLN A 251 8.08 -6.64 -29.66
N MET A 252 9.26 -6.04 -29.84
CA MET A 252 10.49 -6.77 -30.13
C MET A 252 10.81 -7.80 -29.04
N LEU A 253 10.65 -7.44 -27.76
CA LEU A 253 10.88 -8.35 -26.63
C LEU A 253 9.84 -9.50 -26.60
N SER A 254 8.60 -9.22 -27.00
CA SER A 254 7.53 -10.23 -27.10
C SER A 254 7.80 -11.22 -28.23
N ASP A 255 8.27 -10.74 -29.39
CA ASP A 255 8.61 -11.59 -30.53
C ASP A 255 9.80 -12.51 -30.20
N GLU A 256 10.83 -11.99 -29.50
CA GLU A 256 11.98 -12.78 -29.05
C GLU A 256 11.60 -13.90 -28.06
N LEU A 257 10.62 -13.66 -27.20
CA LEU A 257 10.05 -14.71 -26.34
C LEU A 257 9.44 -15.85 -27.14
N GLN A 258 8.58 -15.51 -28.11
CA GLN A 258 7.86 -16.50 -28.91
C GLN A 258 8.83 -17.37 -29.71
N ASP A 259 9.85 -16.77 -30.32
CA ASP A 259 10.87 -17.50 -31.07
C ASP A 259 11.65 -18.47 -30.18
N ASN A 260 12.00 -18.05 -28.95
CA ASN A 260 12.70 -18.91 -28.00
C ASN A 260 11.83 -20.09 -27.51
N GLU A 261 10.54 -19.88 -27.23
CA GLU A 261 9.64 -20.95 -26.83
C GLU A 261 9.46 -22.01 -27.93
N ILE A 262 9.33 -21.56 -29.19
CA ILE A 262 9.23 -22.45 -30.36
C ILE A 262 10.50 -23.30 -30.48
N LEU A 263 11.67 -22.69 -30.30
CA LEU A 263 12.95 -23.38 -30.42
C LEU A 263 13.14 -24.46 -29.33
N ILE A 264 12.74 -24.15 -28.09
CA ILE A 264 12.78 -25.11 -26.96
C ILE A 264 11.79 -26.27 -27.19
N SER A 265 10.60 -25.99 -27.73
CA SER A 265 9.62 -27.02 -28.05
C SER A 265 10.14 -28.00 -29.12
N GLN A 266 10.83 -27.50 -30.15
CA GLN A 266 11.40 -28.32 -31.21
C GLN A 266 12.59 -29.18 -30.76
N MET A 267 13.37 -28.75 -29.77
CA MET A 267 14.50 -29.52 -29.23
C MET A 267 14.07 -30.68 -28.31
N ASN A 268 12.85 -30.62 -27.77
CA ASN A 268 12.31 -31.61 -26.84
C ASN A 268 11.39 -32.66 -27.52
N THR A 269 11.32 -32.66 -28.85
CA THR A 269 10.53 -33.62 -29.67
C THR A 269 11.46 -34.54 -30.44
#